data_AF-A0A9E0T934-F1
#
_entry.id   AF-A0A9E0T934-F1
#
_cell.length_a   1.000
_cell.length_b   1.000
_cell.length_c   1.000
_cell.angle_alpha   90.00
_cell.angle_beta   90.00
_cell.angle_gamma   90.00
#
_symmetry.space_group_name_H-M   'P 1'
#
loop_
_entity.id
_entity.type
_entity.pdbx_description
1 polymer ?
#
loop_
_entity_poly.entity_id
_entity_poly.type
_entity_poly.pdbx_seq_one_letter_code
_entity_poly.pdbx_strand_id
1 'polypeptide(L)'
;MELQVQVLLWFEAGHDVLWIPIVEVGDEPDAIVRAQAEADALGKPHLLQSIEEFARIPDGVRGWVFPAHLDDTYAVALRIGSEVTFGTLRHPVTGEAISFRTDTESAVGFAPPPLAAQPQSTV
;
A
#
# COMPACT_ATOMS: atom_id res chain seq x y z
N MET A 1 8.12 12.02 13.47
CA MET A 1 7.59 10.75 13.97
C MET A 1 8.25 9.66 13.17
N GLU A 2 8.78 8.62 13.81
CA GLU A 2 9.36 7.48 13.11
C GLU A 2 8.23 6.69 12.43
N LEU A 3 8.42 6.30 11.17
CA LEU A 3 7.37 5.63 10.38
C LEU A 3 6.87 4.34 11.03
N GLN A 4 7.77 3.59 11.67
CA GLN A 4 7.40 2.39 12.41
C GLN A 4 6.36 2.69 13.50
N VAL A 5 6.53 3.78 14.26
CA VAL A 5 5.57 4.21 15.28
C VAL A 5 4.23 4.57 14.65
N GLN A 6 4.25 5.24 13.50
CA GLN A 6 3.02 5.59 12.78
C GLN A 6 2.24 4.35 12.33
N VAL A 7 2.92 3.35 11.77
CA VAL A 7 2.30 2.10 11.34
C VAL A 7 1.72 1.34 12.53
N LEU A 8 2.45 1.29 13.65
CA LEU A 8 1.94 0.69 14.90
C LEU A 8 0.67 1.39 15.39
N LEU A 9 0.65 2.72 15.38
CA LEU A 9 -0.51 3.51 15.79
C LEU A 9 -1.75 3.26 14.90
N TRP A 10 -1.57 2.94 13.61
CA TRP A 10 -2.69 2.57 12.75
C TRP A 10 -3.38 1.29 13.23
N PHE A 11 -2.60 0.26 13.59
CA PHE A 11 -3.15 -0.96 14.15
C PHE A 11 -3.77 -0.73 15.53
N GLU A 12 -3.14 0.08 16.41
CA GLU A 12 -3.71 0.42 17.71
C GLU A 12 -5.04 1.17 17.60
N ALA A 13 -5.21 1.97 16.54
CA ALA A 13 -6.47 2.63 16.21
C ALA A 13 -7.52 1.69 15.57
N GLY A 14 -7.19 0.41 15.38
CA GLY A 14 -8.08 -0.60 14.81
C GLY A 14 -8.24 -0.49 13.30
N HIS A 15 -7.28 0.14 12.61
CA HIS A 15 -7.28 0.22 11.15
C HIS A 15 -6.60 -1.01 10.54
N ASP A 16 -7.28 -1.63 9.58
CA ASP A 16 -6.61 -2.54 8.66
C ASP A 16 -5.63 -1.75 7.78
N VAL A 17 -4.48 -2.35 7.51
CA VAL A 17 -3.39 -1.75 6.74
C VAL A 17 -3.24 -2.53 5.44
N LEU A 18 -3.26 -1.82 4.32
CA LEU A 18 -3.02 -2.41 3.01
C LEU A 18 -1.53 -2.34 2.67
N TRP A 19 -0.96 -3.48 2.27
CA TRP A 19 0.36 -3.58 1.68
C TRP A 19 0.24 -3.86 0.18
N ILE A 20 0.85 -3.00 -0.64
CA ILE A 20 0.82 -3.12 -2.10
C ILE A 20 2.25 -3.25 -2.62
N PRO A 21 2.60 -4.32 -3.37
CA PRO A 21 3.95 -4.50 -3.87
C PRO A 21 4.38 -3.37 -4.80
N ILE A 22 5.64 -2.96 -4.71
CA ILE A 22 6.29 -2.01 -5.62
C ILE A 22 7.12 -2.82 -6.59
N VAL A 23 6.75 -2.74 -7.86
CA VAL A 23 7.50 -3.33 -8.97
C VAL A 23 8.30 -2.22 -9.65
N GLU A 24 9.60 -2.38 -9.70
CA GLU A 24 10.49 -1.43 -10.37
C GLU A 24 10.68 -1.80 -11.84
N VAL A 25 10.52 -0.83 -12.71
CA VAL A 25 10.80 -0.99 -14.15
C VAL A 25 12.22 -0.49 -14.40
N GLY A 26 13.11 -1.38 -14.83
CA GLY A 26 14.46 -1.01 -15.26
C GLY A 26 14.50 -0.36 -16.64
N ASP A 27 15.70 -0.03 -17.12
CA ASP A 27 15.93 0.63 -18.42
C ASP A 27 16.16 -0.36 -19.58
N GLU A 28 16.13 -1.66 -19.32
CA GLU A 28 16.34 -2.70 -20.33
C GLU A 28 15.17 -2.77 -21.34
N PRO A 29 15.41 -3.20 -22.60
CA PRO A 29 14.36 -3.24 -23.63
C PRO A 29 13.14 -4.11 -23.26
N ASP A 30 13.34 -5.16 -22.46
CA ASP A 30 12.27 -6.04 -21.98
C ASP A 30 11.81 -5.72 -20.54
N ALA A 31 12.26 -4.60 -19.96
CA ALA A 31 12.01 -4.28 -18.55
C ALA A 31 10.51 -4.17 -18.23
N ILE A 32 9.71 -3.60 -19.14
CA ILE A 32 8.26 -3.49 -18.95
C ILE A 32 7.59 -4.86 -18.89
N VAL A 33 7.98 -5.78 -19.80
CA VAL A 33 7.40 -7.13 -19.85
C VAL A 33 7.78 -7.92 -18.60
N ARG A 34 9.03 -7.78 -18.14
CA ARG A 34 9.50 -8.41 -16.90
C ARG A 34 8.80 -7.86 -15.67
N ALA A 35 8.67 -6.54 -15.57
CA ALA A 35 7.93 -5.89 -14.49
C ALA A 35 6.46 -6.34 -14.46
N GLN A 36 5.82 -6.45 -15.62
CA GLN A 36 4.44 -6.96 -15.69
C GLN A 36 4.37 -8.39 -15.16
N ALA A 37 5.26 -9.29 -15.61
CA ALA A 37 5.31 -10.66 -15.12
C ALA A 37 5.58 -10.76 -13.60
N GLU A 38 6.41 -9.86 -13.06
CA GLU A 38 6.66 -9.76 -11.62
C GLU A 38 5.40 -9.30 -10.87
N ALA A 39 4.71 -8.27 -11.37
CA ALA A 39 3.45 -7.80 -10.79
C ALA A 39 2.38 -8.91 -10.76
N ASP A 40 2.26 -9.67 -11.85
CA ASP A 40 1.36 -10.82 -11.93
C ASP A 40 1.75 -11.95 -10.95
N ALA A 41 3.06 -12.16 -10.72
CA ALA A 41 3.55 -13.18 -9.79
C ALA A 41 3.38 -12.78 -8.31
N LEU A 42 3.57 -11.49 -7.98
CA LEU A 42 3.36 -10.95 -6.64
C LEU A 42 1.88 -10.91 -6.26
N GLY A 43 1.00 -10.76 -7.26
CA GLY A 43 -0.43 -10.89 -7.09
C GLY A 43 -1.08 -9.66 -6.46
N LYS A 44 -2.13 -9.91 -5.66
CA LYS A 44 -2.99 -8.86 -5.12
C LYS A 44 -2.40 -8.19 -3.87
N PRO A 45 -2.83 -6.96 -3.54
CA PRO A 45 -2.55 -6.34 -2.25
C PRO A 45 -2.86 -7.26 -1.06
N HIS A 46 -2.05 -7.16 -0.02
CA HIS A 46 -2.25 -7.88 1.24
C HIS A 46 -2.93 -6.96 2.26
N LEU A 47 -4.10 -7.35 2.75
CA LEU A 47 -4.73 -6.70 3.89
C LEU A 47 -4.14 -7.28 5.18
N LEU A 48 -3.57 -6.42 6.01
CA LEU A 48 -2.91 -6.75 7.27
C LEU A 48 -3.75 -6.20 8.42
N GLN A 49 -4.09 -7.04 9.39
CA GLN A 49 -4.89 -6.67 10.56
C GLN A 49 -4.02 -6.46 11.80
N SER A 50 -2.75 -6.87 11.74
CA SER A 50 -1.76 -6.64 12.80
C SER A 50 -0.33 -6.54 12.27
N ILE A 51 0.58 -6.04 13.10
CA ILE A 51 2.00 -5.85 12.75
C ILE A 51 2.70 -7.19 12.44
N GLU A 52 2.28 -8.27 13.08
CA GLU A 52 2.85 -9.61 12.88
C GLU A 52 2.53 -10.17 11.48
N GLU A 53 1.47 -9.68 10.83
CA GLU A 53 1.09 -10.13 9.49
C GLU A 53 2.05 -9.66 8.41
N PHE A 54 2.93 -8.68 8.69
CA PHE A 54 4.06 -8.39 7.81
C PHE A 54 4.98 -9.62 7.63
N ALA A 55 4.97 -10.62 8.52
CA ALA A 55 5.69 -11.87 8.29
C ALA A 55 5.13 -12.71 7.10
N ARG A 56 4.00 -12.31 6.51
CA ARG A 56 3.39 -12.98 5.35
C ARG A 56 3.70 -12.31 4.03
N ILE A 57 4.20 -11.07 4.03
CA ILE A 57 4.55 -10.38 2.78
C ILE A 57 5.80 -11.04 2.15
N PRO A 58 5.96 -10.97 0.82
CA PRO A 58 7.13 -11.53 0.14
C PRO A 58 8.45 -10.97 0.68
N ASP A 59 9.44 -11.85 0.82
CA ASP A 59 10.79 -11.49 1.25
C ASP A 59 11.51 -10.68 0.17
N GLY A 60 12.21 -9.61 0.56
CA GLY A 60 12.99 -8.78 -0.37
C GLY A 60 12.15 -7.82 -1.22
N VAL A 61 10.83 -7.83 -1.10
CA VAL A 61 9.93 -6.98 -1.90
C VAL A 61 9.51 -5.77 -1.09
N ARG A 62 9.74 -4.58 -1.66
CA ARG A 62 9.22 -3.33 -1.12
C ARG A 62 7.74 -3.22 -1.41
N GLY A 63 6.97 -2.65 -0.49
CA GLY A 63 5.57 -2.34 -0.75
C GLY A 63 5.09 -1.08 -0.04
N TRP A 64 4.14 -0.38 -0.65
CA TRP A 64 3.43 0.74 -0.05
C TRP A 64 2.60 0.27 1.13
N VAL A 65 2.53 1.07 2.19
CA VAL A 65 1.81 0.75 3.43
C VAL A 65 0.93 1.90 3.82
N PHE A 66 -0.35 1.62 4.07
CA PHE A 66 -1.30 2.65 4.49
C PHE A 66 -2.59 2.07 5.03
N PRO A 67 -3.29 2.81 5.90
CA PRO A 67 -4.60 2.41 6.36
C PRO A 67 -5.54 2.24 5.17
N ALA A 68 -6.33 1.17 5.17
CA ALA A 68 -7.24 0.82 4.07
C ALA A 68 -8.42 1.79 3.88
N HIS A 69 -8.52 2.84 4.71
CA HIS A 69 -9.51 3.90 4.61
C HIS A 69 -8.91 5.23 4.11
N LEU A 70 -7.62 5.24 3.79
CA LEU A 70 -6.93 6.39 3.20
C LEU A 70 -6.53 6.09 1.77
N ASP A 71 -6.47 7.13 0.95
CA ASP A 71 -6.13 6.99 -0.47
C ASP A 71 -4.67 7.36 -0.77
N ASP A 72 -3.93 7.93 0.17
CA ASP A 72 -2.54 8.36 -0.02
C ASP A 72 -1.59 7.93 1.09
N THR A 73 -0.33 7.72 0.70
CA THR A 73 0.74 7.37 1.62
C THR A 73 2.11 7.77 1.11
N TYR A 74 3.05 7.88 2.04
CA TYR A 74 4.49 7.99 1.80
C TYR A 74 5.28 6.85 2.46
N ALA A 75 4.59 5.94 3.16
CA ALA A 75 5.20 4.86 3.91
C ALA A 75 5.42 3.62 3.04
N VAL A 76 6.60 3.03 3.18
CA VAL A 76 7.00 1.78 2.52
C VAL A 76 7.50 0.82 3.57
N ALA A 77 7.18 -0.46 3.41
CA ALA A 77 7.76 -1.56 4.17
C ALA A 77 8.61 -2.45 3.28
N LEU A 78 9.70 -2.95 3.85
CA LEU A 78 10.53 -4.00 3.29
C LEU A 78 10.75 -5.07 4.36
N ARG A 79 10.46 -6.32 4.00
CA ARG A 79 10.79 -7.48 4.82
C ARG A 79 12.07 -8.14 4.31
N ILE A 80 12.99 -8.43 5.22
CA ILE A 80 14.19 -9.26 4.98
C ILE A 80 14.29 -10.30 6.11
N GLY A 81 14.08 -11.56 5.77
CA GLY A 81 13.96 -12.66 6.72
C GLY A 81 12.78 -12.48 7.68
N SER A 82 13.09 -12.23 8.94
CA SER A 82 12.10 -11.93 10.00
C SER A 82 12.02 -10.45 10.34
N GLU A 83 12.87 -9.62 9.77
CA GLU A 83 12.92 -8.19 10.05
C GLU A 83 12.06 -7.42 9.05
N VAL A 84 11.32 -6.43 9.55
CA VAL A 84 10.52 -5.52 8.75
C VAL A 84 11.00 -4.12 9.03
N THR A 85 11.39 -3.41 7.99
CA THR A 85 11.85 -2.02 8.05
C THR A 85 10.84 -1.13 7.37
N PHE A 86 10.63 0.06 7.95
CA PHE A 86 9.71 1.07 7.43
C PHE A 86 10.49 2.32 7.00
N GLY A 87 10.14 2.86 5.84
CA GLY A 87 10.84 3.99 5.26
C GLY A 87 10.00 4.78 4.26
N THR A 88 10.60 5.80 3.66
CA THR A 88 10.01 6.52 2.52
C THR A 88 10.83 6.25 1.26
N LEU A 89 10.14 6.23 0.12
CA LEU A 89 10.83 6.36 -1.16
C LEU A 89 11.15 7.83 -1.42
N ARG A 90 12.34 8.07 -2.00
CA ARG A 90 12.79 9.41 -2.36
C ARG A 90 13.09 9.48 -3.84
N HIS A 91 12.71 10.58 -4.46
CA HIS A 91 13.06 10.86 -5.84
C HIS A 91 14.59 10.97 -5.95
N PRO A 92 15.24 10.23 -6.86
CA PRO A 92 16.71 10.14 -6.90
C PRO A 92 17.39 11.47 -7.24
N VAL A 93 16.70 12.36 -7.96
CA VAL A 93 17.23 13.68 -8.34
C VAL A 93 16.93 14.77 -7.31
N THR A 94 15.69 14.91 -6.84
CA THR A 94 15.27 16.02 -5.95
C THR A 94 15.38 15.66 -4.47
N GLY A 95 15.49 14.38 -4.13
CA GLY A 95 15.49 13.89 -2.74
C GLY A 95 14.14 14.00 -2.03
N GLU A 96 13.11 14.48 -2.71
CA GLU A 96 11.75 14.63 -2.19
C GLU A 96 11.11 13.27 -1.96
N ALA A 97 10.25 13.19 -0.93
CA ALA A 97 9.50 11.97 -0.65
C ALA A 97 8.48 11.73 -1.76
N ILE A 98 8.45 10.49 -2.27
CA ILE A 98 7.45 10.06 -3.24
C ILE A 98 6.23 9.59 -2.46
N SER A 99 5.06 10.12 -2.79
CA SER A 99 3.78 9.60 -2.32
C SER A 99 3.12 8.71 -3.38
N PHE A 100 2.32 7.78 -2.90
CA PHE A 100 1.50 6.90 -3.71
C PHE A 100 0.03 7.14 -3.40
N ARG A 101 -0.80 7.20 -4.44
CA ARG A 101 -2.25 7.38 -4.31
C ARG A 101 -2.99 6.28 -5.07
N THR A 102 -3.92 5.62 -4.40
CA THR A 102 -4.81 4.63 -5.01
C THR A 102 -6.08 4.48 -4.18
N ASP A 103 -7.16 4.06 -4.83
CA ASP A 103 -8.43 3.76 -4.16
C ASP A 103 -8.28 2.46 -3.36
N THR A 104 -8.27 2.58 -2.03
CA THR A 104 -8.08 1.43 -1.14
C THR A 104 -9.37 0.70 -0.85
N GLU A 105 -10.47 1.43 -0.78
CA GLU A 105 -11.79 0.89 -0.47
C GLU A 105 -12.22 -0.17 -1.49
N SER A 106 -11.96 0.04 -2.79
CA SER A 106 -12.23 -0.97 -3.83
C SER A 106 -11.31 -2.18 -3.71
N ALA A 107 -10.07 -2.00 -3.25
CA ALA A 107 -9.11 -3.09 -3.10
C ALA A 107 -9.47 -4.05 -1.95
N VAL A 108 -10.13 -3.53 -0.90
CA VAL A 108 -10.63 -4.33 0.23
C VAL A 108 -12.05 -4.86 0.02
N GLY A 109 -12.66 -4.58 -1.13
CA GLY A 109 -14.03 -5.02 -1.44
C GLY A 109 -15.11 -4.26 -0.66
N PHE A 110 -14.81 -3.03 -0.21
CA PHE A 110 -15.80 -2.15 0.38
C PHE A 110 -16.75 -1.68 -0.72
N ALA A 111 -17.97 -2.21 -0.73
CA ALA A 111 -19.05 -1.63 -1.51
C ALA A 111 -19.58 -0.42 -0.72
N PRO A 112 -19.56 0.80 -1.28
CA PRO A 112 -20.18 1.93 -0.59
C PRO A 112 -21.66 1.58 -0.31
N PRO A 113 -22.21 1.98 0.85
CA PRO A 113 -23.63 1.80 1.10
C PRO A 113 -24.41 2.43 -0.06
N PRO A 114 -25.49 1.78 -0.56
CA PRO A 114 -26.25 2.33 -1.67
C PRO A 114 -26.65 3.75 -1.31
N LEU A 115 -26.31 4.71 -2.19
CA LEU A 115 -26.66 6.11 -2.03
C LEU A 115 -28.15 6.17 -1.65
N ALA A 116 -28.46 6.58 -0.42
CA ALA A 116 -29.85 6.81 -0.04
C ALA A 116 -30.39 7.83 -1.04
N ALA A 117 -31.39 7.42 -1.82
CA ALA A 117 -32.01 8.25 -2.84
C ALA A 117 -32.31 9.62 -2.22
N GLN A 118 -31.64 10.67 -2.73
CA GLN A 118 -31.95 12.02 -2.31
C GLN A 118 -33.45 12.24 -2.56
N PRO A 119 -34.23 12.71 -1.57
CA PRO A 119 -35.62 13.05 -1.84
C PRO A 119 -35.62 14.13 -2.93
N GLN A 120 -36.24 13.81 -4.07
CA GLN A 120 -36.49 14.79 -5.11
C GLN A 120 -37.29 15.93 -4.47
N SER A 121 -36.68 17.11 -4.34
CA SER A 121 -37.40 18.33 -4.01
C SER A 121 -38.42 18.59 -5.12
N THR A 122 -39.69 18.31 -4.82
CA THR A 122 -40.81 18.78 -5.63
C THR A 122 -40.96 20.28 -5.37
N VAL A 123 -40.79 21.06 -6.44
CA VAL A 123 -41.09 22.50 -6.51
C VAL A 123 -42.57 22.77 -6.26
#